data_AF-A0A0V1MI73-F1
#
_entry.id   AF-A0A0V1MI73-F1
#
_cell.length_a   1.000
_cell.length_b   1.000
_cell.length_c   1.000
_cell.angle_alpha   90.00
_cell.angle_beta   90.00
_cell.angle_gamma   90.00
#
_symmetry.space_group_name_H-M   'P 1'
#
loop_
_entity.id
_entity.type
_entity.pdbx_description
1 polymer ?
#
loop_
_entity_poly.entity_id
_entity_poly.type
_entity_poly.pdbx_seq_one_letter_code
_entity_poly.pdbx_strand_id
1 'polypeptide(L)'
;LIGGAWVVVDPSINSRYMEMYADSKSRGGVLEPEGTVEIKYREKDLRKTIKRCDPICQSLLVELKGDNVSDELRSELEEKLRARIDVLLPIHHSVAVQFADLHDRAGRMLAKKVISKVVDWKTSRCVFYWRLRRRLAEEHIKKLITEHSFDQPLNNAQMNALLQHWFDSDVGNQQNRNWADDQITALWFESQIADEQQQSIVREGLKEIQHQQAKNKIKSIFANCPGLLMETAVELVKQLDIGEQDELLKLFMHHASGS
;
A
#
# COMPACT_ATOMS: atom_id res chain seq x y z
N LEU A 1 -17.65 4.97 -4.93
CA LEU A 1 -16.91 5.23 -6.20
C LEU A 1 -17.19 4.09 -7.15
N ILE A 2 -17.68 4.37 -8.37
CA ILE A 2 -18.12 3.34 -9.31
C ILE A 2 -17.45 3.55 -10.67
N GLY A 3 -17.08 2.45 -11.32
CA GLY A 3 -16.65 2.42 -12.71
C GLY A 3 -15.49 3.38 -13.00
N GLY A 4 -15.64 4.20 -14.04
CA GLY A 4 -14.60 5.12 -14.51
C GLY A 4 -14.11 6.12 -13.45
N ALA A 5 -14.96 6.49 -12.48
CA ALA A 5 -14.56 7.39 -11.40
C ALA A 5 -13.49 6.77 -10.49
N TRP A 6 -13.48 5.45 -10.31
CA TRP A 6 -12.40 4.77 -9.58
C TRP A 6 -11.11 4.77 -10.40
N VAL A 7 -11.21 4.45 -11.70
CA VAL A 7 -10.06 4.27 -12.59
C VAL A 7 -9.16 5.51 -12.61
N VAL A 8 -9.74 6.71 -12.61
CA VAL A 8 -9.00 7.98 -12.72
C VAL A 8 -8.40 8.47 -11.40
N VAL A 9 -8.72 7.83 -10.27
CA VAL A 9 -8.20 8.19 -8.93
C VAL A 9 -7.51 7.03 -8.23
N ASP A 10 -7.25 5.93 -8.94
CA ASP A 10 -6.65 4.74 -8.36
C ASP A 10 -5.19 5.03 -7.90
N PRO A 11 -4.78 4.59 -6.69
CA PRO A 11 -3.43 4.82 -6.19
C PRO A 11 -2.30 4.28 -7.08
N SER A 12 -2.58 3.31 -7.97
CA SER A 12 -1.59 2.80 -8.92
C SER A 12 -1.11 3.87 -9.92
N ILE A 13 -1.88 4.94 -10.12
CA ILE A 13 -1.46 6.10 -10.93
C ILE A 13 -0.19 6.72 -10.35
N ASN A 14 -0.12 6.86 -9.02
CA ASN A 14 1.06 7.38 -8.34
C ASN A 14 1.23 6.77 -6.95
N SER A 15 1.70 5.52 -6.94
CA SER A 15 1.79 4.68 -5.73
C SER A 15 2.76 5.20 -4.66
N ARG A 16 3.65 6.13 -5.01
CA ARG A 16 4.54 6.77 -4.03
C ARG A 16 3.79 7.75 -3.12
N TYR A 17 2.83 8.49 -3.67
CA TYR A 17 2.19 9.62 -2.98
C TYR A 17 0.70 9.44 -2.71
N MET A 18 0.01 8.59 -3.50
CA MET A 18 -1.43 8.38 -3.36
C MET A 18 -1.73 7.25 -2.38
N GLU A 19 -2.67 7.50 -1.47
CA GLU A 19 -3.26 6.51 -0.57
C GLU A 19 -4.77 6.62 -0.64
N MET A 20 -5.47 5.47 -0.60
CA MET A 20 -6.92 5.41 -0.69
C MET A 20 -7.53 4.76 0.53
N TYR A 21 -8.62 5.34 0.99
CA TYR A 21 -9.36 4.93 2.18
C TYR A 21 -10.85 4.87 1.85
N ALA A 22 -11.57 4.00 2.54
CA ALA A 22 -13.00 3.84 2.37
C ALA A 22 -13.69 3.85 3.74
N ASP A 23 -14.85 4.51 3.84
CA ASP A 23 -15.68 4.41 5.03
C ASP A 23 -16.34 3.03 5.14
N SER A 24 -16.63 2.56 6.35
CA SER A 24 -17.25 1.26 6.57
C SER A 24 -18.61 1.10 5.87
N LYS A 25 -19.33 2.21 5.65
CA LYS A 25 -20.61 2.24 4.94
C LYS A 25 -20.47 2.56 3.45
N SER A 26 -19.28 2.88 2.97
CA SER A 26 -19.07 3.20 1.56
C SER A 26 -19.23 1.99 0.66
N ARG A 27 -19.39 2.26 -0.64
CA ARG A 27 -19.49 1.27 -1.71
C ARG A 27 -18.57 1.61 -2.86
N GLY A 28 -18.14 0.56 -3.56
CA GLY A 28 -17.42 0.72 -4.80
C GLY A 28 -17.20 -0.58 -5.54
N GLY A 29 -17.32 -0.46 -6.86
CA GLY A 29 -17.40 -1.57 -7.79
C GLY A 29 -17.29 -1.05 -9.21
N VAL A 30 -17.38 -1.96 -10.17
CA VAL A 30 -17.31 -1.61 -11.60
C VAL A 30 -18.63 -1.02 -12.07
N LEU A 31 -19.75 -1.56 -11.59
CA LEU A 31 -21.11 -1.15 -11.92
C LEU A 31 -21.90 -0.99 -10.62
N GLU A 32 -23.02 -0.29 -10.69
CA GLU A 32 -24.00 -0.30 -9.61
C GLU A 32 -24.57 -1.72 -9.41
N PRO A 33 -25.05 -2.06 -8.20
CA PRO A 33 -25.63 -3.37 -7.92
C PRO A 33 -26.74 -3.77 -8.89
N GLU A 34 -27.63 -2.83 -9.24
CA GLU A 34 -28.71 -3.00 -10.22
C GLU A 34 -28.15 -3.39 -11.59
N GLY A 35 -27.18 -2.64 -12.11
CA GLY A 35 -26.53 -2.95 -13.39
C GLY A 35 -25.77 -4.27 -13.37
N THR A 36 -25.21 -4.65 -12.22
CA THR A 36 -24.58 -5.97 -12.04
C THR A 36 -25.61 -7.10 -12.15
N VAL A 37 -26.79 -6.94 -11.55
CA VAL A 37 -27.88 -7.92 -11.63
C VAL A 37 -28.41 -8.04 -13.07
N GLU A 38 -28.63 -6.92 -13.75
CA GLU A 38 -29.10 -6.90 -15.15
C GLU A 38 -28.18 -7.67 -16.11
N ILE A 39 -26.87 -7.64 -15.87
CA ILE A 39 -25.89 -8.32 -16.73
C ILE A 39 -25.63 -9.75 -16.27
N LYS A 40 -25.38 -9.95 -14.97
CA LYS A 40 -24.83 -11.21 -14.41
C LYS A 40 -25.86 -12.09 -13.71
N TYR A 41 -27.00 -11.57 -13.27
CA TYR A 41 -28.00 -12.31 -12.50
C TYR A 41 -29.41 -12.07 -13.04
N ARG A 42 -29.56 -12.34 -14.34
CA ARG A 42 -30.79 -12.09 -15.12
C ARG A 42 -31.96 -12.94 -14.64
N GLU A 43 -33.15 -12.62 -15.13
CA GLU A 43 -34.40 -13.30 -14.76
C GLU A 43 -34.31 -14.84 -14.82
N LYS A 44 -33.62 -15.40 -15.82
CA LYS A 44 -33.39 -16.85 -15.92
C LYS A 44 -32.72 -17.44 -14.67
N ASP A 45 -31.80 -16.72 -14.06
CA ASP A 45 -31.05 -17.14 -12.89
C ASP A 45 -31.85 -16.87 -11.61
N LEU A 46 -32.63 -15.77 -11.58
CA LEU A 46 -33.64 -15.54 -10.53
C LEU A 46 -34.65 -16.67 -10.47
N ARG A 47 -35.22 -17.09 -11.60
CA ARG A 47 -36.18 -18.21 -11.69
C ARG A 47 -35.57 -19.52 -11.18
N LYS A 48 -34.28 -19.79 -11.47
CA LYS A 48 -33.56 -20.96 -10.91
C LYS A 48 -33.41 -20.86 -9.40
N THR A 49 -33.09 -19.68 -8.87
CA THR A 49 -32.95 -19.46 -7.43
C THR A 49 -34.28 -19.59 -6.71
N ILE A 50 -35.37 -19.05 -7.27
CA ILE A 50 -36.73 -19.22 -6.74
C ILE A 50 -37.06 -20.72 -6.65
N LYS A 51 -36.87 -21.47 -7.75
CA LYS A 51 -37.07 -22.92 -7.78
C LYS A 51 -36.24 -23.69 -6.74
N ARG A 52 -35.04 -23.18 -6.42
CA ARG A 52 -34.14 -23.78 -5.43
C ARG A 52 -34.51 -23.42 -3.99
N CYS A 53 -35.05 -22.24 -3.74
CA CYS A 53 -35.19 -21.70 -2.38
C CYS A 53 -36.64 -21.67 -1.88
N ASP A 54 -37.65 -21.57 -2.75
CA ASP A 54 -39.07 -21.53 -2.37
C ASP A 54 -39.63 -22.96 -2.20
N PRO A 55 -40.13 -23.33 -1.00
CA PRO A 55 -40.64 -24.68 -0.73
C PRO A 55 -41.81 -25.09 -1.62
N ILE A 56 -42.68 -24.15 -2.00
CA ILE A 56 -43.86 -24.41 -2.86
C ILE A 56 -43.40 -24.71 -4.29
N CYS A 57 -42.43 -23.96 -4.82
CA CYS A 57 -41.83 -24.28 -6.11
C CYS A 57 -41.14 -25.65 -6.09
N GLN A 58 -40.48 -26.01 -4.99
CA GLN A 58 -39.86 -27.33 -4.85
C GLN A 58 -40.89 -28.46 -4.85
N SER A 59 -42.00 -28.34 -4.10
CA SER A 59 -43.04 -29.37 -4.08
C SER A 59 -43.68 -29.58 -5.45
N LEU A 60 -44.02 -28.48 -6.14
CA LEU A 60 -44.55 -28.53 -7.50
C LEU A 60 -43.57 -29.18 -8.50
N LEU A 61 -42.26 -28.93 -8.34
CA LEU A 61 -41.24 -29.58 -9.18
C LEU A 61 -41.06 -31.07 -8.89
N VAL A 62 -41.36 -31.54 -7.67
CA VAL A 62 -41.36 -32.96 -7.34
C VAL A 62 -42.60 -33.63 -7.96
N GLU A 63 -43.77 -33.01 -7.84
CA GLU A 63 -45.01 -33.49 -8.46
C GLU A 63 -44.89 -33.59 -9.98
N LEU A 64 -44.28 -32.59 -10.64
CA LEU A 64 -44.01 -32.59 -12.08
C LEU A 64 -43.05 -33.70 -12.55
N LYS A 65 -42.21 -34.24 -11.65
CA LYS A 65 -41.26 -35.33 -11.96
C LYS A 65 -41.86 -36.72 -11.74
N GLY A 66 -43.09 -36.83 -11.24
CA GLY A 66 -43.75 -38.12 -11.06
C GLY A 66 -44.10 -38.78 -12.41
N ASP A 67 -43.88 -40.09 -12.54
CA ASP A 67 -44.09 -40.83 -13.78
C ASP A 67 -45.57 -40.99 -14.21
N ASN A 68 -46.53 -40.72 -13.31
CA ASN A 68 -47.97 -40.98 -13.52
C ASN A 68 -48.84 -39.69 -13.63
N VAL A 69 -48.29 -38.60 -14.15
CA VAL A 69 -49.02 -37.32 -14.29
C VAL A 69 -49.67 -37.24 -15.67
N SER A 70 -51.01 -37.05 -15.71
CA SER A 70 -51.74 -36.81 -16.97
C SER A 70 -51.30 -35.50 -17.63
N ASP A 71 -51.47 -35.37 -18.94
CA ASP A 71 -51.06 -34.17 -19.66
C ASP A 71 -51.81 -32.92 -19.19
N GLU A 72 -53.09 -33.05 -18.81
CA GLU A 72 -53.87 -31.95 -18.21
C GLU A 72 -53.31 -31.52 -16.85
N LEU A 73 -53.02 -32.48 -15.97
CA LEU A 73 -52.47 -32.19 -14.64
C LEU A 73 -51.06 -31.59 -14.72
N ARG A 74 -50.25 -32.02 -15.70
CA ARG A 74 -48.93 -31.44 -15.95
C ARG A 74 -49.05 -29.96 -16.35
N SER A 75 -49.97 -29.64 -17.25
CA SER A 75 -50.24 -28.26 -17.67
C SER A 75 -50.68 -27.38 -16.49
N GLU A 76 -51.59 -27.87 -15.64
CA GLU A 76 -52.02 -27.13 -14.44
C GLU A 76 -50.89 -26.88 -13.44
N LEU A 77 -50.03 -27.87 -13.22
CA LEU A 77 -48.88 -27.75 -12.31
C LEU A 77 -47.84 -26.76 -12.85
N GLU A 78 -47.60 -26.74 -14.16
CA GLU A 78 -46.73 -25.76 -14.81
C GLU A 78 -47.28 -24.34 -14.69
N GLU A 79 -48.59 -24.15 -14.85
CA GLU A 79 -49.24 -22.86 -14.68
C GLU A 79 -49.15 -22.36 -13.23
N LYS A 80 -49.43 -23.23 -12.25
CA LYS A 80 -49.27 -22.92 -10.82
C LYS A 80 -47.82 -22.56 -10.47
N LEU A 81 -46.86 -23.31 -11.00
CA LEU A 81 -45.43 -23.02 -10.82
C LEU A 81 -45.06 -21.67 -11.42
N ARG A 82 -45.55 -21.36 -12.63
CA ARG A 82 -45.30 -20.08 -13.30
C ARG A 82 -45.89 -18.91 -12.52
N ALA A 83 -47.15 -19.01 -12.10
CA ALA A 83 -47.83 -17.99 -11.30
C ALA A 83 -47.09 -17.71 -9.98
N ARG A 84 -46.64 -18.76 -9.28
CA ARG A 84 -45.86 -18.62 -8.05
C ARG A 84 -44.52 -17.92 -8.30
N ILE A 85 -43.81 -18.31 -9.35
CA ILE A 85 -42.53 -17.68 -9.71
C ILE A 85 -42.72 -16.21 -10.07
N ASP A 86 -43.75 -15.88 -10.85
CA ASP A 86 -43.99 -14.51 -11.30
C ASP A 86 -44.32 -13.58 -10.12
N VAL A 87 -45.05 -14.06 -9.10
CA VAL A 87 -45.27 -13.32 -7.84
C VAL A 87 -43.96 -13.10 -7.05
N LEU A 88 -43.06 -14.08 -7.07
CA LEU A 88 -41.80 -14.04 -6.30
C LEU A 88 -40.67 -13.29 -7.00
N LEU A 89 -40.78 -13.02 -8.31
CA LEU A 89 -39.73 -12.38 -9.09
C LEU A 89 -39.32 -11.01 -8.55
N PRO A 90 -40.22 -10.05 -8.22
CA PRO A 90 -39.82 -8.73 -7.75
C PRO A 90 -39.01 -8.76 -6.45
N ILE A 91 -39.43 -9.57 -5.47
CA ILE A 91 -38.71 -9.67 -4.19
C ILE A 91 -37.35 -10.36 -4.37
N HIS A 92 -37.26 -11.37 -5.24
CA HIS A 92 -35.99 -12.03 -5.54
C HIS A 92 -35.04 -11.13 -6.32
N HIS A 93 -35.56 -10.21 -7.14
CA HIS A 93 -34.75 -9.18 -7.75
C HIS A 93 -34.11 -8.28 -6.68
N SER A 94 -34.87 -7.79 -5.69
CA SER A 94 -34.31 -7.02 -4.57
C SER A 94 -33.25 -7.81 -3.78
N VAL A 95 -33.48 -9.11 -3.55
CA VAL A 95 -32.49 -10.00 -2.92
C VAL A 95 -31.21 -10.10 -3.77
N ALA A 96 -31.35 -10.21 -5.09
CA ALA A 96 -30.20 -10.25 -5.99
C ALA A 96 -29.41 -8.94 -6.01
N VAL A 97 -30.09 -7.79 -5.96
CA VAL A 97 -29.46 -6.47 -5.84
C VAL A 97 -28.68 -6.39 -4.53
N GLN A 98 -29.27 -6.81 -3.41
CA GLN A 98 -28.57 -6.86 -2.13
C GLN A 98 -27.38 -7.82 -2.15
N PHE A 99 -27.51 -8.96 -2.83
CA PHE A 99 -26.42 -9.91 -3.02
C PHE A 99 -25.28 -9.31 -3.84
N ALA A 100 -25.58 -8.52 -4.88
CA ALA A 100 -24.58 -7.76 -5.62
C ALA A 100 -23.92 -6.69 -4.72
N ASP A 101 -24.69 -5.92 -3.94
CA ASP A 101 -24.19 -4.91 -3.00
C ASP A 101 -23.19 -5.47 -1.98
N LEU A 102 -23.37 -6.71 -1.53
CA LEU A 102 -22.43 -7.38 -0.62
C LEU A 102 -21.01 -7.46 -1.21
N HIS A 103 -20.87 -7.52 -2.54
CA HIS A 103 -19.58 -7.54 -3.21
C HIS A 103 -18.92 -6.15 -3.26
N ASP A 104 -19.68 -5.06 -3.16
CA ASP A 104 -19.16 -3.71 -3.32
C ASP A 104 -18.81 -3.03 -1.98
N ARG A 105 -18.86 -3.79 -0.87
CA ARG A 105 -18.55 -3.29 0.48
C ARG A 105 -17.05 -3.06 0.69
N ALA A 106 -16.74 -2.08 1.54
CA ALA A 106 -15.37 -1.71 1.92
C ALA A 106 -14.52 -2.89 2.44
N GLY A 107 -15.12 -3.88 3.10
CA GLY A 107 -14.42 -5.08 3.54
C GLY A 107 -13.79 -5.87 2.39
N ARG A 108 -14.47 -5.98 1.24
CA ARG A 108 -13.91 -6.64 0.06
C ARG A 108 -12.79 -5.81 -0.57
N MET A 109 -12.93 -4.49 -0.59
CA MET A 109 -11.88 -3.58 -1.09
C MET A 109 -10.58 -3.78 -0.30
N LEU A 110 -10.68 -3.81 1.03
CA LEU A 110 -9.52 -4.04 1.90
C LEU A 110 -8.92 -5.44 1.68
N ALA A 111 -9.76 -6.48 1.60
CA ALA A 111 -9.30 -7.85 1.34
C ALA A 111 -8.60 -8.00 -0.02
N LYS A 112 -9.00 -7.21 -1.02
CA LYS A 112 -8.35 -7.13 -2.34
C LYS A 112 -7.20 -6.12 -2.40
N LYS A 113 -6.88 -5.45 -1.30
CA LYS A 113 -5.77 -4.48 -1.16
C LYS A 113 -5.85 -3.32 -2.15
N VAL A 114 -7.06 -2.91 -2.54
CA VAL A 114 -7.28 -1.72 -3.39
C VAL A 114 -7.42 -0.43 -2.57
N ILE A 115 -7.57 -0.56 -1.25
CA ILE A 115 -7.52 0.53 -0.27
C ILE A 115 -6.57 0.17 0.86
N SER A 116 -5.98 1.17 1.50
CA SER A 116 -5.03 0.99 2.61
C SER A 116 -5.72 0.58 3.91
N LYS A 117 -6.87 1.21 4.22
CA LYS A 117 -7.62 0.94 5.45
C LYS A 117 -9.09 1.34 5.31
N VAL A 118 -9.96 0.66 6.05
CA VAL A 118 -11.35 1.09 6.28
C VAL A 118 -11.37 2.04 7.48
N VAL A 119 -11.94 3.23 7.31
CA VAL A 119 -11.90 4.31 8.31
C VAL A 119 -13.31 4.79 8.57
N ASP A 120 -13.78 4.63 9.81
CA ASP A 120 -15.10 5.15 10.19
C ASP A 120 -15.11 6.68 10.22
N TRP A 121 -16.15 7.27 9.65
CA TRP A 121 -16.34 8.72 9.60
C TRP A 121 -16.15 9.41 10.95
N LYS A 122 -16.64 8.82 12.05
CA LYS A 122 -16.58 9.39 13.40
C LYS A 122 -15.15 9.62 13.89
N THR A 123 -14.21 8.75 13.54
CA THR A 123 -12.80 8.83 13.97
C THR A 123 -11.87 9.33 12.86
N SER A 124 -12.41 9.51 11.64
CA SER A 124 -11.66 9.90 10.43
C SER A 124 -10.76 11.11 10.63
N ARG A 125 -11.24 12.18 11.30
CA ARG A 125 -10.45 13.39 11.55
C ARG A 125 -9.16 13.10 12.31
N CYS A 126 -9.22 12.30 13.37
CA CYS A 126 -8.04 11.94 14.17
C CYS A 126 -7.07 11.08 13.37
N VAL A 127 -7.61 10.08 12.65
CA VAL A 127 -6.83 9.19 11.79
C VAL A 127 -6.07 9.97 10.72
N PHE A 128 -6.78 10.83 9.96
CA PHE A 128 -6.16 11.60 8.89
C PHE A 128 -5.24 12.71 9.39
N TYR A 129 -5.50 13.29 10.56
CA TYR A 129 -4.59 14.24 11.18
C TYR A 129 -3.20 13.64 11.40
N TRP A 130 -3.14 12.48 12.06
CA TRP A 130 -1.86 11.82 12.33
C TRP A 130 -1.22 11.23 11.08
N ARG A 131 -2.03 10.61 10.21
CA ARG A 131 -1.53 10.04 8.95
C ARG A 131 -0.91 11.11 8.07
N LEU A 132 -1.56 12.25 7.89
CA LEU A 132 -1.05 13.33 7.05
C LEU A 132 0.24 13.92 7.64
N ARG A 133 0.27 14.19 8.95
CA ARG A 133 1.49 14.68 9.62
C ARG A 133 2.67 13.72 9.44
N ARG A 134 2.45 12.42 9.66
CA ARG A 134 3.46 11.39 9.40
C ARG A 134 3.97 11.47 7.96
N ARG A 135 3.08 11.47 6.97
CA ARG A 135 3.45 11.44 5.55
C ARG A 135 4.22 12.69 5.12
N LEU A 136 3.85 13.87 5.62
CA LEU A 136 4.58 15.11 5.34
C LEU A 136 5.99 15.09 5.94
N ALA A 137 6.14 14.66 7.18
CA ALA A 137 7.44 14.56 7.84
C ALA A 137 8.33 13.48 7.17
N GLU A 138 7.74 12.33 6.84
CA GLU A 138 8.42 11.26 6.11
C GLU A 138 8.93 11.74 4.74
N GLU A 139 8.09 12.43 3.97
CA GLU A 139 8.49 12.94 2.64
C GLU A 139 9.54 14.05 2.76
N HIS A 140 9.47 14.89 3.79
CA HIS A 140 10.50 15.88 4.06
C HIS A 140 11.87 15.23 4.26
N ILE A 141 11.96 14.18 5.10
CA ILE A 141 13.21 13.47 5.33
C ILE A 141 13.68 12.74 4.06
N LYS A 142 12.77 12.12 3.30
CA LYS A 142 13.14 11.49 2.00
C LYS A 142 13.71 12.47 1.00
N LYS A 143 13.18 13.69 0.98
CA LYS A 143 13.73 14.77 0.17
C LYS A 143 15.16 15.09 0.60
N LEU A 144 15.41 15.22 1.91
CA LEU A 144 16.78 15.41 2.44
C LEU A 144 17.71 14.25 2.06
N ILE A 145 17.26 12.99 2.18
CA ILE A 145 18.04 11.82 1.76
C ILE A 145 18.42 11.94 0.28
N THR A 146 17.46 12.30 -0.57
CA THR A 146 17.69 12.46 -2.01
C THR A 146 18.69 13.58 -2.29
N GLU A 147 18.57 14.71 -1.59
CA GLU A 147 19.48 15.85 -1.72
C GLU A 147 20.92 15.52 -1.30
N HIS A 148 21.12 14.68 -0.29
CA HIS A 148 22.45 14.22 0.16
C HIS A 148 22.97 13.01 -0.65
N SER A 149 22.14 12.45 -1.53
CA SER A 149 22.45 11.30 -2.37
C SER A 149 22.67 11.76 -3.82
N PHE A 150 23.76 12.50 -4.08
CA PHE A 150 23.95 13.24 -5.35
C PHE A 150 24.14 12.35 -6.59
N ASP A 151 24.83 11.19 -6.47
CA ASP A 151 25.23 10.36 -7.62
C ASP A 151 24.43 9.06 -7.75
N GLN A 152 23.99 8.48 -6.63
CA GLN A 152 23.19 7.26 -6.60
C GLN A 152 21.91 7.52 -5.80
N PRO A 153 20.85 7.99 -6.46
CA PRO A 153 19.59 8.25 -5.77
C PRO A 153 19.02 6.92 -5.27
N LEU A 154 18.74 6.87 -3.96
CA LEU A 154 18.11 5.73 -3.32
C LEU A 154 16.67 5.59 -3.84
N ASN A 155 16.24 4.36 -4.11
CA ASN A 155 14.86 4.12 -4.47
C ASN A 155 13.92 4.29 -3.25
N ASN A 156 12.62 4.48 -3.47
CA ASN A 156 11.68 4.72 -2.37
C ASN A 156 11.59 3.54 -1.39
N ALA A 157 11.78 2.30 -1.84
CA ALA A 157 11.77 1.13 -0.97
C ALA A 157 12.99 1.08 -0.04
N GLN A 158 14.17 1.44 -0.55
CA GLN A 158 15.41 1.58 0.21
C GLN A 158 15.29 2.72 1.21
N MET A 159 14.74 3.88 0.79
CA MET A 159 14.48 4.99 1.71
C MET A 159 13.51 4.58 2.82
N ASN A 160 12.42 3.86 2.50
CA ASN A 160 11.49 3.36 3.52
C ASN A 160 12.17 2.43 4.52
N ALA A 161 12.99 1.49 4.03
CA ALA A 161 13.73 0.55 4.88
C ALA A 161 14.73 1.29 5.78
N LEU A 162 15.39 2.32 5.26
CA LEU A 162 16.33 3.14 6.01
C LEU A 162 15.65 3.94 7.12
N LEU A 163 14.51 4.59 6.82
CA LEU A 163 13.72 5.31 7.82
C LEU A 163 13.26 4.39 8.95
N GLN A 164 12.81 3.18 8.59
CA GLN A 164 12.42 2.18 9.58
C GLN A 164 13.63 1.73 10.43
N HIS A 165 14.78 1.49 9.80
CA HIS A 165 16.01 1.14 10.51
C HIS A 165 16.48 2.25 11.47
N TRP A 166 16.39 3.52 11.06
CA TRP A 166 16.71 4.65 11.95
C TRP A 166 15.74 4.76 13.11
N PHE A 167 14.44 4.53 12.88
CA PHE A 167 13.46 4.47 13.94
C PHE A 167 13.78 3.35 14.93
N ASP A 168 14.05 2.14 14.42
CA ASP A 168 14.35 0.98 15.25
C ASP A 168 15.67 1.15 16.02
N SER A 169 16.68 1.82 15.43
CA SER A 169 17.96 2.10 16.09
C SER A 169 17.84 3.15 17.20
N ASP A 170 17.05 4.21 16.99
CA ASP A 170 16.83 5.27 18.00
C ASP A 170 15.97 4.78 19.17
N VAL A 171 14.96 3.98 18.84
CA VAL A 171 13.90 3.58 19.75
C VAL A 171 14.14 2.21 20.37
N GLY A 172 15.08 1.43 19.83
CA GLY A 172 15.32 -0.01 20.08
C GLY A 172 15.61 -0.46 21.51
N ASN A 173 15.55 0.44 22.50
CA ASN A 173 15.66 0.13 23.92
C ASN A 173 14.40 0.47 24.75
N GLN A 174 13.32 0.97 24.15
CA GLN A 174 12.07 1.28 24.86
C GLN A 174 10.91 0.39 24.35
N GLN A 175 10.44 -0.53 25.20
CA GLN A 175 9.51 -1.64 24.88
C GLN A 175 8.11 -1.28 24.31
N ASN A 176 7.83 -0.03 23.89
CA ASN A 176 6.45 0.45 23.71
C ASN A 176 6.18 1.32 22.47
N ARG A 177 7.00 1.27 21.42
CA ARG A 177 6.77 2.09 20.22
C ARG A 177 6.62 1.23 18.96
N ASN A 178 5.47 1.35 18.30
CA ASN A 178 5.10 0.61 17.10
C ASN A 178 5.23 1.51 15.86
N TRP A 179 6.06 1.14 14.89
CA TRP A 179 6.20 1.84 13.60
C TRP A 179 4.88 1.95 12.82
N ALA A 180 3.94 1.04 13.04
CA ALA A 180 2.63 1.09 12.39
C ALA A 180 1.70 2.17 12.98
N ASP A 181 2.02 2.72 14.16
CA ASP A 181 1.24 3.79 14.78
C ASP A 181 1.62 5.15 14.20
N ASP A 182 0.67 5.77 13.50
CA ASP A 182 0.90 7.05 12.82
C ASP A 182 1.23 8.19 13.79
N GLN A 183 0.68 8.19 15.01
CA GLN A 183 0.94 9.24 15.99
C GLN A 183 2.38 9.14 16.52
N ILE A 184 2.80 7.94 16.92
CA ILE A 184 4.15 7.72 17.47
C ILE A 184 5.20 8.03 16.40
N THR A 185 5.01 7.53 15.18
CA THR A 185 5.96 7.76 14.09
C THR A 185 6.00 9.22 13.64
N ALA A 186 4.85 9.91 13.57
CA ALA A 186 4.84 11.33 13.23
C ALA A 186 5.62 12.18 14.24
N LEU A 187 5.35 11.99 15.54
CA LEU A 187 6.02 12.75 16.59
C LEU A 187 7.52 12.48 16.62
N TRP A 188 7.92 11.23 16.36
CA TRP A 188 9.34 10.89 16.25
C TRP A 188 10.01 11.60 15.08
N PHE A 189 9.44 11.55 13.87
CA PHE A 189 10.01 12.25 12.72
C PHE A 189 10.15 13.75 12.99
N GLU A 190 9.12 14.38 13.57
CA GLU A 190 9.16 15.79 13.90
C GLU A 190 10.22 16.13 14.94
N SER A 191 10.42 15.29 15.96
CA SER A 191 11.51 15.51 16.93
C SER A 191 12.89 15.39 16.28
N GLN A 192 13.06 14.47 15.33
CA GLN A 192 14.32 14.32 14.59
C GLN A 192 14.60 15.53 13.67
N ILE A 193 13.56 16.13 13.09
CA ILE A 193 13.69 17.33 12.25
C ILE A 193 14.00 18.56 13.11
N ALA A 194 13.29 18.71 14.23
CA ALA A 194 13.35 19.88 15.12
C ALA A 194 14.60 19.90 16.02
N ASP A 195 15.37 18.80 16.10
CA ASP A 195 16.52 18.72 16.98
C ASP A 195 17.60 19.77 16.65
N GLU A 196 17.68 20.80 17.47
CA GLU A 196 18.69 21.86 17.40
C GLU A 196 20.06 21.39 17.94
N GLN A 197 20.08 20.35 18.79
CA GLN A 197 21.26 19.88 19.50
C GLN A 197 22.15 18.94 18.66
N GLN A 198 21.76 18.67 17.41
CA GLN A 198 22.47 17.83 16.43
C GLN A 198 22.72 16.38 16.86
N GLN A 199 21.91 15.83 17.77
CA GLN A 199 21.98 14.42 18.19
C GLN A 199 21.02 13.51 17.42
N SER A 200 20.27 14.06 16.47
CA SER A 200 19.35 13.31 15.61
C SER A 200 20.06 12.20 14.82
N ILE A 201 19.58 10.96 15.00
CA ILE A 201 20.00 9.79 14.23
C ILE A 201 19.74 9.98 12.73
N VAL A 202 18.67 10.71 12.36
CA VAL A 202 18.39 11.03 10.96
C VAL A 202 19.50 11.91 10.38
N ARG A 203 19.94 12.95 11.12
CA ARG A 203 21.02 13.83 10.65
C ARG A 203 22.37 13.11 10.58
N GLU A 204 22.69 12.29 11.57
CA GLU A 204 23.88 11.44 11.55
C GLU A 204 23.85 10.47 10.37
N GLY A 205 22.71 9.80 10.16
CA GLY A 205 22.48 8.93 9.02
C GLY A 205 22.62 9.65 7.68
N LEU A 206 22.13 10.89 7.55
CA LEU A 206 22.32 11.70 6.34
C LEU A 206 23.80 12.01 6.08
N LYS A 207 24.57 12.36 7.12
CA LYS A 207 26.03 12.58 7.00
C LYS A 207 26.75 11.30 6.56
N GLU A 208 26.38 10.15 7.12
CA GLU A 208 26.98 8.88 6.76
C GLU A 208 26.67 8.51 5.30
N ILE A 209 25.43 8.71 4.84
CA ILE A 209 25.07 8.53 3.42
C ILE A 209 25.95 9.41 2.54
N GLN A 210 26.05 10.70 2.87
CA GLN A 210 26.83 11.66 2.10
C GLN A 210 28.30 11.25 2.02
N HIS A 211 28.88 10.82 3.15
CA HIS A 211 30.26 10.36 3.23
C HIS A 211 30.51 9.10 2.41
N GLN A 212 29.63 8.09 2.52
CA GLN A 212 29.73 6.86 1.73
C GLN A 212 29.61 7.13 0.22
N GLN A 213 28.71 8.03 -0.18
CA GLN A 213 28.60 8.41 -1.60
C GLN A 213 29.83 9.16 -2.10
N ALA A 214 30.34 10.13 -1.34
CA ALA A 214 31.58 10.83 -1.69
C ALA A 214 32.76 9.85 -1.84
N LYS A 215 32.90 8.91 -0.91
CA LYS A 215 33.92 7.85 -0.95
C LYS A 215 33.79 6.98 -2.21
N ASN A 216 32.57 6.56 -2.55
CA ASN A 216 32.32 5.76 -3.75
C ASN A 216 32.58 6.55 -5.04
N LYS A 217 32.24 7.85 -5.07
CA LYS A 217 32.54 8.72 -6.20
C LYS A 217 34.04 8.88 -6.40
N ILE A 218 34.80 9.18 -5.34
CA ILE A 218 36.26 9.28 -5.38
C ILE A 218 36.87 7.98 -5.92
N LYS A 219 36.44 6.82 -5.40
CA LYS A 219 36.88 5.51 -5.91
C LYS A 219 36.60 5.33 -7.40
N SER A 220 35.42 5.72 -7.87
CA SER A 220 35.06 5.62 -9.29
C SER A 220 35.91 6.55 -10.18
N ILE A 221 36.24 7.76 -9.70
CA ILE A 221 37.10 8.71 -10.41
C ILE A 221 38.50 8.13 -10.57
N PHE A 222 39.09 7.61 -9.49
CA PHE A 222 40.42 7.01 -9.54
C PHE A 222 40.48 5.72 -10.36
N ALA A 223 39.41 4.91 -10.36
CA ALA A 223 39.33 3.73 -11.22
C ALA A 223 39.34 4.11 -12.72
N ASN A 224 38.69 5.21 -13.09
CA ASN A 224 38.61 5.68 -14.48
C ASN A 224 39.85 6.48 -14.92
N CYS A 225 40.57 7.11 -13.98
CA CYS A 225 41.77 7.89 -14.26
C CYS A 225 42.89 7.57 -13.24
N PRO A 226 43.63 6.46 -13.42
CA PRO A 226 44.66 6.04 -12.47
C PRO A 226 45.80 7.06 -12.31
N GLY A 227 46.13 7.82 -13.36
CA GLY A 227 47.17 8.85 -13.33
C GLY A 227 46.86 10.01 -12.36
N LEU A 228 45.58 10.32 -12.17
CA LEU A 228 45.14 11.40 -11.28
C LEU A 228 45.37 11.06 -9.80
N LEU A 229 45.39 9.76 -9.45
CA LEU A 229 45.55 9.31 -8.06
C LEU A 229 46.89 9.76 -7.48
N MET A 230 47.99 9.59 -8.22
CA MET A 230 49.32 9.97 -7.74
C MET A 230 49.47 11.49 -7.66
N GLU A 231 48.93 12.22 -8.64
CA GLU A 231 48.95 13.70 -8.64
C GLU A 231 48.15 14.28 -7.47
N THR A 232 46.93 13.77 -7.22
CA THR A 232 46.12 14.19 -6.07
C THR A 232 46.71 13.76 -4.73
N ALA A 233 47.33 12.58 -4.64
CA ALA A 233 48.01 12.15 -3.42
C ALA A 233 49.16 13.09 -3.04
N VAL A 234 49.98 13.49 -4.03
CA VAL A 234 51.06 14.46 -3.81
C VAL A 234 50.51 15.81 -3.36
N GLU A 235 49.41 16.29 -3.95
CA GLU A 235 48.81 17.56 -3.57
C GLU A 235 48.15 17.52 -2.19
N LEU A 236 47.50 16.41 -1.83
CA LEU A 236 46.92 16.18 -0.51
C LEU A 236 47.99 16.16 0.59
N VAL A 237 49.12 15.49 0.35
CA VAL A 237 50.24 15.46 1.31
C VAL A 237 50.80 16.85 1.59
N LYS A 238 50.82 17.75 0.59
CA LYS A 238 51.25 19.15 0.79
C LYS A 238 50.27 19.98 1.62
N GLN A 239 49.01 19.58 1.73
CA GLN A 239 47.98 20.29 2.50
C GLN A 239 47.94 19.86 3.98
N LEU A 240 48.56 18.73 4.32
CA LEU A 240 48.65 18.21 5.69
C LEU A 240 49.75 18.91 6.49
N ASP A 241 49.60 18.94 7.80
CA ASP A 241 50.64 19.45 8.69
C ASP A 241 51.84 18.48 8.79
N ILE A 242 52.96 18.94 9.34
CA ILE A 242 54.21 18.16 9.42
C ILE A 242 54.02 16.88 10.27
N GLY A 243 53.12 16.89 11.26
CA GLY A 243 52.84 15.73 12.11
C GLY A 243 51.96 14.68 11.42
N GLU A 244 50.93 15.13 10.71
CA GLU A 244 50.04 14.32 9.89
C GLU A 244 50.80 13.67 8.72
N GLN A 245 51.72 14.39 8.08
CA GLN A 245 52.60 13.85 7.04
C GLN A 245 53.46 12.69 7.56
N ASP A 246 54.00 12.82 8.77
CA ASP A 246 54.86 11.81 9.40
C ASP A 246 54.07 10.54 9.80
N GLU A 247 52.82 10.71 10.22
CA GLU A 247 51.90 9.62 10.52
C GLU A 247 51.47 8.87 9.25
N LEU A 248 51.22 9.61 8.17
CA LEU A 248 50.84 9.06 6.87
C LEU A 248 52.01 8.29 6.22
N LEU A 249 53.24 8.79 6.35
CA LEU A 249 54.47 8.07 5.97
C LEU A 249 54.63 6.75 6.74
N LYS A 250 54.39 6.76 8.07
CA LYS A 250 54.42 5.54 8.90
C LYS A 250 53.38 4.52 8.45
N LEU A 251 52.16 4.95 8.15
CA LEU A 251 51.09 4.09 7.62
C LEU A 251 51.47 3.44 6.29
N PHE A 252 52.01 4.22 5.35
CA PHE A 252 52.46 3.68 4.05
C PHE A 252 53.63 2.71 4.20
N MET A 253 54.64 3.03 5.02
CA MET A 253 55.76 2.12 5.26
C MET A 253 55.32 0.82 5.94
N HIS A 254 54.33 0.88 6.83
CA HIS A 254 53.79 -0.31 7.51
C HIS A 254 52.96 -1.20 6.55
N HIS A 255 52.27 -0.62 5.57
CA HIS A 255 51.57 -1.38 4.53
C HIS A 255 52.51 -1.92 3.44
N ALA A 256 53.56 -1.18 3.06
CA ALA A 256 54.53 -1.61 2.06
C ALA A 256 55.48 -2.71 2.57
N SER A 257 55.66 -2.83 3.89
CA SER A 257 56.45 -3.90 4.52
C SER A 257 55.65 -5.18 4.84
N GLY A 258 54.33 -5.16 4.62
CA GLY A 258 53.40 -6.27 4.87
C GLY A 258 52.91 -7.03 3.62
N SER A 259 53.39 -6.69 2.42
CA SER A 259 53.21 -7.48 1.19
C SER A 259 54.54 -8.09 0.74
#